data_AF-A0A539DAL7-F1
#
_entry.id   AF-A0A539DAL7-F1
#
_cell.length_a   1.000
_cell.length_b   1.000
_cell.length_c   1.000
_cell.angle_alpha   90.00
_cell.angle_beta   90.00
_cell.angle_gamma   90.00
#
_symmetry.space_group_name_H-M   'P 1'
#
loop_
_entity.id
_entity.type
_entity.pdbx_description
1 polymer ?
#
loop_
_entity_poly.entity_id
_entity_poly.type
_entity_poly.pdbx_seq_one_letter_code
_entity_poly.pdbx_strand_id
1 'polypeptide(L)'
;MSIADPKSRWGSCSPHNRSIRYSWRVVMAPPAVIDYLAAHEVAHLVHADHSPAYWAVVQRLIGDHRPHRKWLRENGPALHAVGR
;
A
#
# COMPACT_ATOMS: atom_id res chain seq x y z
N MET A 1 13.91 3.64 0.09
CA MET A 1 12.56 3.83 0.67
C MET A 1 12.43 5.28 1.13
N SER A 2 11.29 5.93 0.93
CA SER A 2 11.06 7.32 1.36
C SER A 2 9.63 7.51 1.89
N ILE A 3 9.44 8.51 2.75
CA ILE A 3 8.15 8.91 3.32
C ILE A 3 7.78 10.31 2.77
N ALA A 4 6.53 10.51 2.34
CA ALA A 4 6.02 11.78 1.80
C ALA A 4 4.57 12.04 2.26
N ASP A 5 3.96 13.17 1.89
CA ASP A 5 2.52 13.45 2.14
C ASP A 5 1.67 13.55 0.85
N PRO A 6 1.56 12.47 0.05
CA PRO A 6 0.63 12.43 -1.06
C PRO A 6 -0.82 12.39 -0.55
N LYS A 7 -1.71 13.14 -1.21
CA LYS A 7 -3.13 13.27 -0.83
C LYS A 7 -4.07 12.25 -1.49
N SER A 8 -3.57 11.48 -2.47
CA SER A 8 -4.39 10.59 -3.30
C SER A 8 -3.91 9.14 -3.36
N ARG A 9 -2.77 8.83 -2.73
CA ARG A 9 -2.15 7.49 -2.77
C ARG A 9 -1.52 7.15 -1.43
N TRP A 10 -1.58 5.87 -1.05
CA TRP A 10 -0.95 5.34 0.16
C TRP A 10 0.51 4.95 -0.03
N GLY A 11 0.86 4.53 -1.24
CA GLY A 11 2.21 4.22 -1.66
C GLY A 11 2.38 4.36 -3.17
N SER A 12 3.62 4.20 -3.60
CA SER A 12 3.98 4.05 -5.01
C SER A 12 5.31 3.31 -5.14
N CYS A 13 5.39 2.44 -6.13
CA CYS A 13 6.59 1.74 -6.52
C CYS A 13 7.06 2.20 -7.91
N SER A 14 8.36 2.40 -8.07
CA SER A 14 8.99 2.57 -9.37
C SER A 14 9.90 1.35 -9.62
N PRO A 15 9.43 0.37 -10.40
CA PRO A 15 10.18 -0.87 -10.62
C PRO A 15 11.54 -0.63 -11.30
N HIS A 16 11.61 0.37 -12.20
CA HIS A 16 12.82 0.71 -12.94
C HIS A 16 14.01 1.07 -12.03
N ASN A 17 13.78 1.84 -10.97
CA ASN A 17 14.81 2.23 -10.01
C ASN A 17 14.66 1.54 -8.64
N ARG A 18 13.79 0.53 -8.56
CA ARG A 18 13.48 -0.26 -7.35
C ARG A 18 13.18 0.60 -6.12
N SER A 19 12.53 1.75 -6.33
CA SER A 19 12.18 2.66 -5.24
C SER A 19 10.72 2.50 -4.82
N ILE A 20 10.48 2.56 -3.51
CA ILE A 20 9.16 2.56 -2.91
C ILE A 20 9.01 3.80 -2.03
N ARG A 21 7.87 4.46 -2.13
CA ARG A 21 7.47 5.63 -1.35
C ARG A 21 6.13 5.39 -0.71
N TYR A 22 5.97 5.85 0.53
CA TYR A 22 4.69 5.78 1.27
C TYR A 22 4.21 7.16 1.69
N SER A 23 2.90 7.28 1.90
CA SER A 23 2.34 8.37 2.68
C SER A 23 2.71 8.23 4.15
N TRP A 24 3.19 9.29 4.80
CA TRP A 24 3.45 9.28 6.24
C TRP A 24 2.20 8.95 7.04
N ARG A 25 1.02 9.27 6.50
CA ARG A 25 -0.27 9.03 7.16
C ARG A 25 -0.56 7.55 7.39
N VAL A 26 0.14 6.66 6.69
CA VAL A 26 0.00 5.21 6.88
C VAL A 26 0.41 4.77 8.29
N VAL A 27 1.23 5.55 9.01
CA VAL A 27 1.64 5.22 10.38
C VAL A 27 0.46 5.17 11.35
N MET A 28 -0.68 5.75 10.98
CA MET A 28 -1.93 5.72 11.75
C MET A 28 -2.80 4.50 11.44
N ALA A 29 -2.44 3.69 10.45
CA ALA A 29 -3.17 2.48 10.11
C ALA A 29 -2.79 1.31 11.03
N PRO A 30 -3.68 0.32 11.22
CA PRO A 30 -3.34 -0.91 11.93
C PRO A 30 -2.14 -1.63 11.30
N PRO A 31 -1.31 -2.34 12.07
CA PRO A 31 -0.12 -3.02 11.56
C PRO A 31 -0.39 -3.91 10.33
N ALA A 32 -1.45 -4.72 10.36
CA ALA A 32 -1.79 -5.60 9.23
C ALA A 32 -2.15 -4.84 7.94
N VAL A 33 -2.64 -3.60 8.05
CA VAL A 33 -2.89 -2.73 6.89
C VAL A 33 -1.58 -2.16 6.34
N ILE A 34 -0.63 -1.85 7.22
CA ILE A 34 0.72 -1.44 6.84
C ILE A 34 1.42 -2.59 6.10
N ASP A 35 1.34 -3.82 6.61
CA ASP A 35 1.90 -5.02 5.96
C ASP A 35 1.29 -5.25 4.58
N TYR A 36 -0.03 -5.06 4.44
CA TYR A 36 -0.71 -5.10 3.14
C TYR A 36 -0.15 -4.05 2.16
N LEU A 37 0.04 -2.81 2.60
CA LEU A 37 0.62 -1.78 1.74
C LEU A 37 2.08 -2.04 1.39
N ALA A 38 2.86 -2.59 2.32
CA ALA A 38 4.20 -3.05 2.04
C ALA A 38 4.21 -4.13 0.96
N ALA A 39 3.39 -5.16 1.11
CA ALA A 39 3.23 -6.22 0.13
C ALA A 39 2.72 -5.70 -1.22
N HIS A 40 1.80 -4.73 -1.22
CA HIS A 40 1.26 -4.09 -2.42
C HIS A 40 2.36 -3.44 -3.27
N GLU A 41 3.21 -2.62 -2.65
CA GLU A 41 4.27 -1.91 -3.35
C GLU A 41 5.43 -2.84 -3.74
N VAL A 42 5.74 -3.86 -2.94
CA VAL A 42 6.76 -4.85 -3.27
C VAL A 42 6.32 -5.74 -4.43
N ALA A 43 5.03 -6.13 -4.49
CA ALA A 43 4.49 -6.89 -5.60
C ALA A 43 4.64 -6.16 -6.95
N HIS A 44 4.63 -4.81 -6.93
CA HIS A 44 4.89 -4.01 -8.12
C HIS A 44 6.31 -4.14 -8.68
N LEU A 45 7.28 -4.60 -7.89
CA LEU A 45 8.63 -4.92 -8.40
C LEU A 45 8.64 -6.15 -9.32
N VAL A 46 7.64 -7.01 -9.23
CA VAL A 46 7.51 -8.25 -10.03
C VAL A 46 6.49 -8.07 -11.14
N HIS A 47 5.34 -7.45 -10.82
CA HIS A 47 4.24 -7.21 -11.76
C HIS A 47 3.79 -5.75 -11.68
N ALA A 48 4.01 -4.98 -12.75
CA ALA A 48 3.72 -3.54 -12.78
C ALA A 48 2.22 -3.20 -12.91
N ASP A 49 1.35 -4.20 -12.96
CA ASP A 49 -0.11 -4.08 -13.06
C ASP A 49 -0.80 -4.73 -11.85
N HIS A 50 -2.15 -4.72 -11.83
CA HIS A 50 -2.96 -5.42 -10.83
C HIS A 50 -3.59 -6.69 -11.39
N SER A 51 -2.85 -7.43 -12.24
CA SER A 51 -3.28 -8.71 -12.82
C SER A 51 -3.48 -9.80 -11.76
N PRO A 52 -4.10 -10.96 -12.11
CA PRO A 52 -4.18 -12.09 -11.20
C PRO A 52 -2.81 -12.56 -10.68
N ALA A 53 -1.74 -12.47 -11.49
CA ALA A 53 -0.38 -12.81 -11.08
C ALA A 53 0.14 -11.86 -9.98
N TYR A 54 -0.13 -10.55 -10.10
CA TYR A 54 0.14 -9.58 -9.06
C TYR A 54 -0.54 -9.96 -7.73
N TRP A 55 -1.84 -10.27 -7.78
CA TRP A 55 -2.60 -10.61 -6.56
C TRP A 55 -2.15 -11.94 -5.94
N ALA A 56 -1.69 -12.89 -6.75
CA ALA A 56 -1.08 -14.11 -6.24
C ALA A 56 0.21 -13.82 -5.44
N VAL A 57 1.04 -12.86 -5.88
CA VAL A 57 2.22 -12.42 -5.11
C VAL A 57 1.79 -11.78 -3.79
N VAL A 58 0.84 -10.84 -3.81
CA VAL A 58 0.34 -10.20 -2.58
C VAL A 58 -0.22 -11.26 -1.61
N GLN A 59 -1.01 -12.21 -2.11
CA GLN A 59 -1.57 -13.28 -1.31
C GLN A 59 -0.52 -14.21 -0.73
N ARG A 60 0.57 -14.49 -1.47
CA ARG A 60 1.70 -15.26 -0.96
C ARG A 60 2.45 -14.54 0.16
N LEU A 61 2.52 -13.22 0.11
CA LEU A 61 3.26 -12.41 1.10
C LEU A 61 2.51 -12.28 2.43
N ILE A 62 1.20 -12.07 2.40
CA ILE A 62 0.42 -11.72 3.60
C ILE A 62 -0.88 -12.51 3.80
N GLY A 63 -1.19 -13.46 2.92
CA GLY A 63 -2.46 -14.18 2.95
C GLY A 63 -3.62 -13.36 2.39
N ASP A 64 -4.78 -13.42 3.04
CA ASP A 64 -5.98 -12.72 2.54
C ASP A 64 -5.86 -11.20 2.69
N HIS A 65 -5.60 -10.51 1.57
CA HIS A 65 -5.43 -9.07 1.51
C HIS A 65 -6.75 -8.28 1.45
N ARG A 66 -7.89 -8.95 1.20
CA ARG A 66 -9.19 -8.29 0.96
C ARG A 66 -9.67 -7.46 2.16
N PRO A 67 -9.52 -7.91 3.43
CA PRO A 67 -9.91 -7.11 4.60
C PRO A 67 -9.11 -5.82 4.72
N HIS A 68 -7.81 -5.85 4.45
CA HIS A 68 -6.92 -4.69 4.57
C HIS A 68 -7.22 -3.65 3.48
N ARG A 69 -7.48 -4.12 2.25
CA ARG A 69 -7.92 -3.26 1.15
C ARG A 69 -9.27 -2.61 1.44
N LYS A 70 -10.21 -3.36 2.03
CA LYS A 70 -11.50 -2.82 2.47
C LYS A 70 -11.30 -1.74 3.54
N TRP A 71 -10.47 -2.00 4.55
CA TRP A 71 -10.19 -1.06 5.63
C TRP A 71 -9.64 0.26 5.12
N LEU A 72 -8.67 0.24 4.19
CA LEU A 72 -8.09 1.47 3.61
C LEU A 72 -9.11 2.30 2.84
N ARG A 73 -10.04 1.64 2.13
CA ARG A 73 -11.11 2.33 1.40
C ARG A 73 -12.05 3.06 2.37
N GLU A 74 -12.34 2.45 3.52
CA GLU A 74 -13.30 2.96 4.50
C GLU A 74 -12.69 4.02 5.44
N ASN A 75 -11.44 3.82 5.87
CA ASN A 75 -10.79 4.67 6.88
C ASN A 75 -9.79 5.66 6.28
N GLY A 76 -9.36 5.44 5.04
CA GLY A 76 -8.37 6.28 4.37
C GLY A 76 -8.73 7.77 4.28
N PRO A 77 -9.98 8.15 3.96
CA PRO A 77 -10.38 9.56 3.97
C PRO A 77 -10.18 10.23 5.34
N ALA A 78 -10.49 9.54 6.44
CA ALA A 78 -10.31 10.06 7.79
C ALA A 78 -8.82 10.27 8.11
N LEU A 79 -7.96 9.32 7.76
CA LEU A 79 -6.51 9.45 7.91
C LEU A 79 -5.94 10.64 7.12
N HIS A 80 -6.48 10.94 5.92
CA HIS A 80 -6.10 12.11 5.13
C HIS A 80 -6.65 13.44 5.64
N ALA A 81 -7.63 13.42 6.54
CA ALA A 81 -8.18 14.61 7.18
C ALA A 81 -7.38 15.08 8.40
N VAL A 82 -6.55 14.20 9.00
CA VAL A 82 -5.72 14.56 10.16
C VAL A 82 -4.78 15.72 9.83
N GLY A 83 -4.85 16.80 10.62
CA GLY A 83 -4.01 17.98 10.43
C GLY A 83 -4.31 18.79 9.16
N ARG A 84 -5.52 18.66 8.59
CA ARG A 84 -6.08 19.66 7.68
C ARG A 84 -6.74 20.79 8.44
#